data_AF-A0A8H5HUP2-F1
#
_entry.id   AF-A0A8H5HUP2-F1
#
_cell.length_a   1.000
_cell.length_b   1.000
_cell.length_c   1.000
_cell.angle_alpha   90.00
_cell.angle_beta   90.00
_cell.angle_gamma   90.00
#
_symmetry.space_group_name_H-M   'P 1'
#
loop_
_entity.id
_entity.type
_entity.pdbx_description
1 polymer ?
#
loop_
_entity_poly.entity_id
_entity_poly.type
_entity_poly.pdbx_seq_one_letter_code
_entity_poly.pdbx_strand_id
1 'polypeptide(L)'
;MIILGWTGLVWVDNALYTWLGQPGSLMLNNGTKLNNAAFNGYQVTPTRSILRLTAGNMNINVTFLSPIEPSDLVLQSFPFSYIYFEASSHDENSHSVRVYQDITGEWLSNDVTNIMQWNTTAVQNTTTLYHEAQQLPFQFIEENDMAKDGVVYHVTNTGSGVTYQSGEDTILRSGFLNNGALPNTQETMNRAISEQGIGLVRSPDIMYATTTGNQTRRPYFFKYESGGVPTAIVDFMSDA
;
A
#
# COMPACT_ATOMS: atom_id res chain seq x y z
N MET A 1 17.36 -11.92 10.84
CA MET A 1 16.71 -11.71 9.54
C MET A 1 15.73 -10.58 9.75
N ILE A 2 15.91 -9.44 9.08
CA ILE A 2 14.95 -8.34 9.15
C ILE A 2 13.73 -8.78 8.34
N ILE A 3 12.57 -8.81 8.98
CA ILE A 3 11.30 -9.05 8.31
C ILE A 3 10.79 -7.67 7.90
N LEU A 4 10.49 -7.48 6.61
CA LEU A 4 9.82 -6.28 6.12
C LEU A 4 8.47 -6.71 5.58
N GLY A 5 7.40 -6.47 6.33
CA GLY A 5 6.06 -6.85 5.88
C GLY A 5 5.54 -5.83 4.86
N TRP A 6 5.43 -6.31 3.63
CA TRP A 6 4.75 -5.61 2.55
C TRP A 6 3.99 -6.62 1.72
N THR A 7 2.66 -6.60 1.80
CA THR A 7 1.83 -7.56 1.08
C THR A 7 0.92 -6.88 0.08
N GLY A 8 0.81 -7.48 -1.10
CA GLY A 8 -0.14 -7.11 -2.13
C GLY A 8 -1.00 -8.29 -2.54
N LEU A 9 -2.32 -8.14 -2.46
CA LEU A 9 -3.31 -9.15 -2.86
C LEU A 9 -4.25 -8.56 -3.91
N VAL A 10 -4.80 -9.42 -4.78
CA VAL A 10 -5.77 -9.01 -5.79
C VAL A 10 -6.82 -10.09 -6.01
N TRP A 11 -8.09 -9.66 -6.04
CA TRP A 11 -9.19 -10.42 -6.59
C TRP A 11 -9.31 -10.11 -8.07
N VAL A 12 -9.41 -11.15 -8.89
CA VAL A 12 -9.82 -11.07 -10.29
C VAL A 12 -11.01 -12.01 -10.45
N ASP A 13 -12.19 -11.43 -10.67
CA ASP A 13 -13.48 -12.11 -10.63
C ASP A 13 -13.64 -12.94 -9.34
N ASN A 14 -13.60 -14.26 -9.46
CA ASN A 14 -13.76 -15.23 -8.39
C ASN A 14 -12.45 -15.94 -8.00
N ALA A 15 -11.30 -15.38 -8.39
CA ALA A 15 -9.97 -15.93 -8.06
C ALA A 15 -9.09 -14.92 -7.32
N LEU A 16 -8.28 -15.45 -6.40
CA LEU A 16 -7.38 -14.71 -5.52
C LEU A 16 -5.91 -14.91 -5.92
N TYR A 17 -5.16 -13.81 -5.92
CA TYR A 17 -3.74 -13.79 -6.26
C TYR A 17 -2.93 -12.90 -5.32
N THR A 18 -1.73 -13.35 -4.96
CA THR A 18 -0.68 -12.51 -4.38
C THR A 18 0.12 -11.87 -5.51
N TRP A 19 0.28 -10.54 -5.45
CA TRP A 19 1.10 -9.78 -6.42
C TRP A 19 2.35 -9.15 -5.80
N LEU A 20 2.45 -9.09 -4.47
CA LEU A 20 3.62 -8.61 -3.74
C LEU A 20 3.75 -9.31 -2.38
N GLY A 21 4.99 -9.63 -2.00
CA GLY A 21 5.32 -10.15 -0.69
C GLY A 21 4.84 -11.59 -0.44
N GLN A 22 4.88 -11.97 0.84
CA GLN A 22 4.44 -13.27 1.31
C GLN A 22 3.44 -13.06 2.45
N PRO A 23 2.13 -13.25 2.22
CA PRO A 23 1.08 -12.86 3.16
C PRO A 23 1.00 -13.72 4.44
N GLY A 24 1.85 -14.75 4.55
CA GLY A 24 1.86 -15.68 5.67
C GLY A 24 0.70 -16.70 5.63
N SER A 25 0.38 -17.27 6.79
CA SER A 25 -0.76 -18.17 6.97
C SER A 25 -2.05 -17.35 7.05
N LEU A 26 -2.96 -17.57 6.11
CA LEU A 26 -4.20 -16.81 5.99
C LEU A 26 -5.42 -17.69 6.27
N MET A 27 -6.43 -17.10 6.91
CA MET A 27 -7.73 -17.72 7.12
C MET A 27 -8.68 -17.38 5.97
N LEU A 28 -9.00 -18.38 5.15
CA LEU A 28 -9.88 -18.26 3.99
C LEU A 28 -11.17 -19.04 4.25
N ASN A 29 -12.30 -18.34 4.24
CA ASN A 29 -13.60 -18.95 4.26
C ASN A 29 -13.79 -19.71 2.94
N ASN A 30 -14.37 -20.91 3.00
CA ASN A 30 -14.73 -21.73 1.84
C ASN A 30 -13.57 -22.42 1.10
N GLY A 31 -12.36 -22.46 1.66
CA GLY A 31 -11.23 -23.19 1.06
C GLY A 31 -10.74 -22.63 -0.27
N THR A 32 -11.11 -21.38 -0.60
CA THR A 32 -10.60 -20.68 -1.78
C THR A 32 -9.07 -20.69 -1.74
N LYS A 33 -8.45 -21.05 -2.87
CA LYS A 33 -6.99 -21.13 -2.96
C LYS A 33 -6.43 -19.75 -3.28
N LEU A 34 -5.50 -19.28 -2.46
CA LEU A 34 -4.65 -18.15 -2.81
C LEU A 34 -3.60 -18.62 -3.82
N ASN A 35 -3.59 -18.01 -5.00
CA ASN A 35 -2.60 -18.26 -6.04
C ASN A 35 -1.52 -17.17 -6.02
N ASN A 36 -0.42 -17.38 -6.74
CA ASN A 36 0.52 -16.31 -7.05
C ASN A 36 0.21 -15.76 -8.43
N ALA A 37 0.24 -14.43 -8.59
CA ALA A 37 0.26 -13.82 -9.91
C ALA A 37 1.52 -14.30 -10.65
N ALA A 38 1.37 -14.67 -11.92
CA ALA A 38 2.47 -15.14 -12.74
C ALA A 38 3.39 -13.95 -13.06
N PHE A 39 4.68 -14.08 -12.76
CA PHE A 39 5.68 -13.06 -13.06
C PHE A 39 6.14 -13.17 -14.52
N ASN A 40 5.95 -12.10 -15.29
CA ASN A 40 6.23 -12.09 -16.72
C ASN A 40 7.50 -11.30 -17.06
N GLY A 41 8.02 -10.52 -16.13
CA GLY A 41 9.27 -9.77 -16.31
C GLY A 41 9.26 -8.43 -15.59
N TYR A 42 10.34 -7.69 -15.74
CA TYR A 42 10.53 -6.39 -15.12
C TYR A 42 11.31 -5.44 -16.01
N GLN A 43 11.23 -4.15 -15.70
CA GLN A 43 12.03 -3.10 -16.30
C GLN A 43 12.46 -2.12 -15.21
N VAL A 44 13.76 -1.82 -15.14
CA VAL A 44 14.31 -0.81 -14.23
C VAL A 44 14.84 0.36 -15.04
N THR A 45 14.53 1.56 -14.57
CA THR A 45 15.02 2.85 -15.07
C THR A 45 15.50 3.67 -13.87
N PRO A 46 16.19 4.81 -14.07
CA PRO A 46 16.74 5.58 -12.94
C PRO A 46 15.71 5.95 -11.86
N THR A 47 14.46 6.17 -12.23
CA THR A 47 13.39 6.58 -11.31
C THR A 47 12.28 5.54 -11.15
N ARG A 48 12.30 4.43 -11.89
CA ARG A 48 11.18 3.48 -11.90
C ARG A 48 11.63 2.03 -11.91
N SER A 49 10.93 1.23 -11.12
CA SER A 49 10.92 -0.23 -11.21
C SER A 49 9.53 -0.69 -11.60
N ILE A 50 9.40 -1.35 -12.75
CA ILE A 50 8.13 -1.80 -13.31
C ILE A 50 8.12 -3.33 -13.30
N LEU A 51 7.16 -3.94 -12.61
CA LEU A 51 6.92 -5.37 -12.59
C LEU A 51 5.72 -5.70 -13.47
N ARG A 52 5.84 -6.72 -14.32
CA ARG A 52 4.76 -7.20 -15.19
C ARG A 52 4.28 -8.56 -14.70
N LEU A 53 3.00 -8.68 -14.40
CA LEU A 53 2.37 -9.85 -13.83
C LEU A 53 1.11 -10.25 -14.62
N THR A 54 0.65 -11.48 -14.45
CA THR A 54 -0.68 -11.94 -14.88
C THR A 54 -1.42 -12.57 -13.71
N ALA A 55 -2.66 -12.15 -13.49
CA ALA A 55 -3.58 -12.71 -12.51
C ALA A 55 -4.91 -13.05 -13.20
N GLY A 56 -5.18 -14.34 -13.42
CA GLY A 56 -6.34 -14.77 -14.21
C GLY A 56 -6.30 -14.16 -15.62
N ASN A 57 -7.40 -13.54 -16.03
CA ASN A 57 -7.51 -12.85 -17.32
C ASN A 57 -7.11 -11.37 -17.25
N MET A 58 -6.30 -10.97 -16.26
CA MET A 58 -5.79 -9.61 -16.14
C MET A 58 -4.26 -9.58 -16.28
N ASN A 59 -3.76 -8.72 -17.16
CA ASN A 59 -2.38 -8.26 -17.13
C ASN A 59 -2.25 -7.14 -16.10
N ILE A 60 -1.24 -7.22 -15.23
CA ILE A 60 -0.98 -6.25 -14.16
C ILE A 60 0.42 -5.66 -14.35
N ASN A 61 0.53 -4.33 -14.33
CA ASN A 61 1.80 -3.62 -14.21
C ASN A 61 1.86 -2.91 -12.85
N VAL A 62 2.90 -3.21 -12.07
CA VAL A 62 3.18 -2.51 -10.81
C VAL A 62 4.41 -1.64 -10.99
N THR A 63 4.24 -0.32 -10.93
CA THR A 63 5.34 0.63 -11.09
C THR A 63 5.66 1.30 -9.76
N PHE A 64 6.85 1.05 -9.23
CA PHE A 64 7.43 1.83 -8.16
C PHE A 64 8.16 3.02 -8.78
N LEU A 65 7.79 4.25 -8.42
CA LEU A 65 8.41 5.48 -8.92
C LEU A 65 9.00 6.28 -7.76
N SER A 66 10.27 6.63 -7.88
CA SER A 66 10.92 7.64 -7.04
C SER A 66 11.00 8.94 -7.86
N PRO A 67 10.21 9.97 -7.53
CA PRO A 67 10.17 11.21 -8.31
C PRO A 67 11.52 11.95 -8.24
N ILE A 68 11.80 12.74 -9.28
CA ILE A 68 12.89 13.73 -9.27
C ILE A 68 12.22 15.06 -9.64
N GLU A 69 12.20 15.98 -8.68
CA GLU A 69 11.52 17.28 -8.75
C GLU A 69 12.57 18.41 -8.71
N PRO A 70 13.39 18.58 -9.76
CA PRO A 70 14.54 19.50 -9.70
C PRO A 70 14.13 20.97 -9.57
N SER A 71 12.89 21.32 -9.92
CA SER A 71 12.30 22.65 -9.77
C SER A 71 11.70 22.90 -8.38
N ASP A 72 11.54 21.87 -7.56
CA ASP A 72 10.98 21.96 -6.21
C ASP A 72 11.90 21.21 -5.22
N LEU A 73 12.82 21.96 -4.61
CA LEU A 73 13.76 21.42 -3.64
C LEU A 73 13.09 20.85 -2.39
N VAL A 74 11.89 21.32 -2.06
CA VAL A 74 11.10 20.79 -0.95
C VAL A 74 10.70 19.37 -1.34
N LEU A 75 9.95 19.18 -2.43
CA LEU A 75 9.52 17.85 -2.90
C LEU A 75 10.70 16.91 -3.19
N GLN A 76 11.81 17.43 -3.75
CA GLN A 76 13.01 16.64 -4.02
C GLN A 76 13.72 16.14 -2.76
N SER A 77 13.59 16.87 -1.65
CA SER A 77 14.24 16.52 -0.37
C SER A 77 13.47 15.47 0.43
N PHE A 78 12.22 15.18 0.06
CA PHE A 78 11.43 14.15 0.71
C PHE A 78 11.69 12.77 0.09
N PRO A 79 11.96 11.72 0.90
CA PRO A 79 12.12 10.37 0.40
C PRO A 79 10.75 9.74 0.09
N PHE A 80 10.18 10.14 -1.04
CA PHE A 80 8.88 9.69 -1.53
C PHE A 80 8.99 8.53 -2.51
N SER A 81 7.96 7.67 -2.50
CA SER A 81 7.76 6.67 -3.53
C SER A 81 6.29 6.60 -3.93
N TYR A 82 6.04 6.38 -5.21
CA TYR A 82 4.71 6.09 -5.73
C TYR A 82 4.64 4.62 -6.10
N ILE A 83 3.46 4.03 -5.95
CA ILE A 83 3.17 2.71 -6.49
C ILE A 83 1.95 2.83 -7.36
N TYR A 84 2.15 2.60 -8.64
CA TYR A 84 1.05 2.51 -9.58
C TYR A 84 0.71 1.05 -9.77
N PHE A 85 -0.54 0.69 -9.54
CA PHE A 85 -1.09 -0.60 -9.89
C PHE A 85 -2.00 -0.40 -11.11
N GLU A 86 -1.55 -0.89 -12.25
CA GLU A 86 -2.28 -0.83 -13.50
C GLU A 86 -2.75 -2.22 -13.89
N ALA A 87 -4.01 -2.35 -14.31
CA ALA A 87 -4.57 -3.64 -14.73
C ALA A 87 -5.36 -3.49 -16.04
N SER A 88 -5.12 -4.41 -16.98
CA SER A 88 -5.79 -4.45 -18.28
C SER A 88 -6.24 -5.87 -18.59
N SER A 89 -7.41 -6.01 -19.21
CA SER A 89 -7.90 -7.32 -19.64
C SER A 89 -6.91 -7.97 -20.61
N HIS A 90 -6.70 -9.28 -20.41
CA HIS A 90 -5.87 -10.14 -21.25
C HIS A 90 -6.70 -10.77 -22.38
N ASP A 91 -8.01 -10.94 -22.19
CA ASP A 91 -8.92 -11.63 -23.11
C ASP A 91 -9.95 -10.69 -23.78
N GLU A 92 -9.78 -9.39 -23.58
CA GLU A 92 -10.66 -8.31 -24.07
C GLU A 92 -12.08 -8.29 -23.45
N ASN A 93 -12.34 -9.09 -22.41
CA ASN A 93 -13.59 -9.07 -21.65
C ASN A 93 -13.52 -8.17 -20.41
N SER A 94 -14.70 -7.82 -19.89
CA SER A 94 -14.83 -7.10 -18.62
C SER A 94 -14.59 -8.03 -17.43
N HIS A 95 -13.81 -7.56 -16.44
CA HIS A 95 -13.48 -8.30 -15.23
C HIS A 95 -13.65 -7.43 -13.98
N SER A 96 -14.05 -8.06 -12.87
CA SER A 96 -14.05 -7.38 -11.57
C SER A 96 -12.67 -7.48 -10.93
N VAL A 97 -12.08 -6.35 -10.54
CA VAL A 97 -10.76 -6.32 -9.89
C VAL A 97 -10.84 -5.61 -8.55
N ARG A 98 -10.33 -6.23 -7.49
CA ARG A 98 -10.16 -5.56 -6.18
C ARG A 98 -8.73 -5.76 -5.73
N VAL A 99 -8.05 -4.68 -5.37
CA VAL A 99 -6.63 -4.66 -5.02
C VAL A 99 -6.48 -4.31 -3.55
N TYR A 100 -5.63 -5.06 -2.87
CA TYR A 100 -5.24 -4.82 -1.48
C TYR A 100 -3.74 -4.61 -1.41
N GLN A 101 -3.33 -3.72 -0.52
CA GLN A 101 -1.94 -3.55 -0.13
C GLN A 101 -1.88 -3.20 1.35
N ASP A 102 -0.92 -3.78 2.07
CA ASP A 102 -0.55 -3.35 3.40
C ASP A 102 0.95 -3.10 3.54
N ILE A 103 1.31 -2.39 4.60
CA ILE A 103 2.63 -2.44 5.21
C ILE A 103 2.46 -2.79 6.68
N THR A 104 3.49 -3.39 7.30
CA THR A 104 3.47 -3.73 8.72
C THR A 104 4.36 -2.79 9.55
N GLY A 105 4.33 -2.92 10.88
CA GLY A 105 5.07 -2.04 11.78
C GLY A 105 6.58 -2.06 11.60
N GLU A 106 7.14 -3.13 11.01
CA GLU A 106 8.60 -3.35 10.86
C GLU A 106 9.28 -2.29 9.97
N TRP A 107 8.52 -1.46 9.28
CA TRP A 107 9.03 -0.28 8.59
C TRP A 107 9.50 0.84 9.54
N LEU A 108 9.11 0.79 10.81
CA LEU A 108 9.41 1.81 11.82
C LEU A 108 10.64 1.50 12.66
N SER A 109 10.89 0.22 12.93
CA SER A 109 11.96 -0.19 13.82
C SER A 109 12.54 -1.55 13.45
N ASN A 110 13.85 -1.70 13.68
CA ASN A 110 14.57 -2.96 13.68
C ASN A 110 14.26 -3.80 14.93
N ASP A 111 13.79 -3.17 16.01
CA ASP A 111 13.29 -3.83 17.21
C ASP A 111 11.76 -3.94 17.15
N VAL A 112 11.30 -5.14 16.82
CA VAL A 112 9.87 -5.44 16.66
C VAL A 112 9.11 -5.54 17.98
N THR A 113 9.81 -5.49 19.11
CA THR A 113 9.22 -5.46 20.46
C THR A 113 8.86 -4.05 20.92
N ASN A 114 9.40 -3.02 20.24
CA ASN A 114 9.01 -1.64 20.49
C ASN A 114 7.53 -1.42 20.22
N ILE A 115 6.93 -0.52 21.00
CA ILE A 115 5.53 -0.16 20.82
C ILE A 115 5.41 0.78 19.63
N MET A 116 4.39 0.58 18.82
CA MET A 116 3.99 1.45 17.72
C MET A 116 2.76 2.26 18.12
N GLN A 117 2.72 3.51 17.69
CA GLN A 117 1.52 4.33 17.66
C GLN A 117 1.21 4.70 16.21
N TRP A 118 -0.07 4.74 15.87
CA TRP A 118 -0.52 5.16 14.54
C TRP A 118 -1.82 5.96 14.62
N ASN A 119 -2.13 6.61 13.50
CA ASN A 119 -3.39 7.27 13.29
C ASN A 119 -3.77 7.20 11.80
N THR A 120 -5.07 7.23 11.51
CA THR A 120 -5.59 7.29 10.14
C THR A 120 -6.36 8.58 9.97
N THR A 121 -6.00 9.36 8.95
CA THR A 121 -6.62 10.65 8.67
C THR A 121 -7.14 10.70 7.25
N ALA A 122 -8.46 10.89 7.11
CA ALA A 122 -9.07 11.35 5.88
C ALA A 122 -9.10 12.89 5.91
N VAL A 123 -8.33 13.53 5.02
CA VAL A 123 -8.18 14.99 5.01
C VAL A 123 -9.44 15.64 4.46
N GLN A 124 -10.09 16.49 5.25
CA GLN A 124 -11.30 17.20 4.84
C GLN A 124 -11.05 18.07 3.60
N ASN A 125 -12.06 18.16 2.72
CA ASN A 125 -12.03 18.95 1.49
C ASN A 125 -10.94 18.56 0.46
N THR A 126 -10.33 17.40 0.61
CA THR A 126 -9.39 16.82 -0.38
C THR A 126 -9.77 15.37 -0.67
N THR A 127 -9.06 14.73 -1.61
CA THR A 127 -9.19 13.30 -1.86
C THR A 127 -8.11 12.49 -1.15
N THR A 128 -7.55 12.92 -0.03
CA THR A 128 -6.39 12.25 0.60
C THR A 128 -6.78 11.45 1.84
N LEU A 129 -6.32 10.20 1.89
CA LEU A 129 -6.34 9.34 3.07
C LEU A 129 -4.92 8.91 3.37
N TYR A 130 -4.46 9.13 4.60
CA TYR A 130 -3.17 8.62 5.04
C TYR A 130 -3.26 7.92 6.38
N HIS A 131 -2.44 6.89 6.53
CA HIS A 131 -2.04 6.34 7.80
C HIS A 131 -0.68 6.90 8.16
N GLU A 132 -0.52 7.36 9.39
CA GLU A 132 0.77 7.76 9.95
C GLU A 132 1.11 6.82 11.10
N ALA A 133 2.35 6.36 11.19
CA ALA A 133 2.80 5.47 12.24
C ALA A 133 4.23 5.82 12.69
N GLN A 134 4.51 5.67 13.98
CA GLN A 134 5.81 5.93 14.58
C GLN A 134 6.05 4.98 15.76
N GLN A 135 7.32 4.76 16.11
CA GLN A 135 7.65 4.00 17.31
C GLN A 135 7.50 4.84 18.59
N LEU A 136 7.31 4.16 19.72
CA LEU A 136 7.28 4.70 21.07
C LEU A 136 8.30 3.97 21.96
N PRO A 137 9.13 4.71 22.72
CA PRO A 137 9.23 6.17 22.71
C PRO A 137 9.82 6.70 21.40
N PHE A 138 9.38 7.89 20.98
CA PHE A 138 10.02 8.61 19.88
C PHE A 138 11.36 9.17 20.36
N GLN A 139 12.45 8.87 19.65
CA GLN A 139 13.80 9.21 20.11
C GLN A 139 14.69 9.68 18.96
N PHE A 140 15.35 10.83 19.14
CA PHE A 140 16.39 11.33 18.23
C PHE A 140 17.72 10.60 18.45
N ILE A 141 17.70 9.29 18.22
CA ILE A 141 18.86 8.41 18.32
C ILE A 141 18.87 7.45 17.14
N GLU A 142 20.04 6.91 16.85
CA GLU A 142 20.22 5.79 15.94
C GLU A 142 20.59 4.54 16.74
N GLU A 143 20.01 3.40 16.36
CA GLU A 143 20.40 2.10 16.90
C GLU A 143 20.46 1.10 15.74
N ASN A 144 21.54 0.33 15.65
CA ASN A 144 21.78 -0.64 14.56
C ASN A 144 21.58 -0.02 13.16
N ASP A 145 22.19 1.14 12.92
CA ASP A 145 22.14 1.87 11.65
C ASP A 145 20.72 2.29 11.22
N MET A 146 19.80 2.44 12.18
CA MET A 146 18.43 2.86 11.92
C MET A 146 17.98 3.93 12.92
N ALA A 147 17.53 5.06 12.39
CA ALA A 147 17.02 6.19 13.16
C ALA A 147 15.69 5.84 13.86
N LYS A 148 15.53 6.28 15.12
CA LYS A 148 14.37 6.02 15.97
C LYS A 148 13.35 7.17 16.05
N ASP A 149 13.51 8.16 15.18
CA ASP A 149 12.68 9.36 15.01
C ASP A 149 11.92 9.36 13.67
N GLY A 150 11.91 8.22 12.97
CA GLY A 150 11.18 8.05 11.72
C GLY A 150 9.67 7.88 11.92
N VAL A 151 8.90 8.52 11.05
CA VAL A 151 7.45 8.34 10.88
C VAL A 151 7.19 7.74 9.50
N VAL A 152 6.38 6.70 9.41
CA VAL A 152 5.93 6.14 8.13
C VAL A 152 4.55 6.68 7.81
N TYR A 153 4.35 7.07 6.55
CA TYR A 153 3.06 7.44 6.01
C TYR A 153 2.68 6.49 4.88
N HIS A 154 1.52 5.85 5.00
CA HIS A 154 0.92 5.04 3.93
C HIS A 154 -0.32 5.73 3.42
N VAL A 155 -0.27 6.16 2.16
CA VAL A 155 -1.20 7.17 1.64
C VAL A 155 -1.88 6.66 0.39
N THR A 156 -3.14 7.02 0.23
CA THR A 156 -3.89 6.80 -0.98
C THR A 156 -4.90 7.92 -1.18
N ASN A 157 -5.50 7.98 -2.38
CA ASN A 157 -6.61 8.88 -2.59
C ASN A 157 -7.94 8.20 -2.21
N THR A 158 -8.83 8.91 -1.53
CA THR A 158 -10.22 8.49 -1.26
C THR A 158 -11.03 8.36 -2.55
N GLY A 159 -12.14 7.62 -2.49
CA GLY A 159 -13.05 7.40 -3.60
C GLY A 159 -14.08 6.32 -3.30
N SER A 160 -15.06 6.13 -4.19
CA SER A 160 -16.25 5.26 -3.98
C SER A 160 -15.97 3.76 -3.84
N GLY A 161 -14.71 3.32 -3.94
CA GLY A 161 -14.30 1.93 -3.76
C GLY A 161 -13.07 1.76 -2.88
N VAL A 162 -12.63 2.81 -2.18
CA VAL A 162 -11.48 2.75 -1.29
C VAL A 162 -11.97 2.47 0.12
N THR A 163 -11.41 1.42 0.73
CA THR A 163 -11.66 1.08 2.13
C THR A 163 -10.34 0.86 2.85
N TYR A 164 -10.31 1.07 4.16
CA TYR A 164 -9.08 1.00 4.94
C TYR A 164 -9.27 0.27 6.27
N GLN A 165 -8.17 -0.20 6.83
CA GLN A 165 -8.13 -0.69 8.19
C GLN A 165 -6.71 -0.61 8.78
N SER A 166 -6.60 -0.30 10.07
CA SER A 166 -5.39 -0.60 10.86
C SER A 166 -5.70 -1.69 11.90
N GLY A 167 -4.76 -2.61 12.10
CA GLY A 167 -4.96 -3.79 12.95
C GLY A 167 -3.93 -4.88 12.68
N GLU A 168 -4.08 -6.08 13.24
CA GLU A 168 -3.20 -7.21 12.95
C GLU A 168 -3.21 -7.60 11.46
N ASP A 169 -2.03 -7.75 10.86
CA ASP A 169 -1.87 -7.96 9.42
C ASP A 169 -2.59 -9.21 8.90
N THR A 170 -2.54 -10.33 9.63
CA THR A 170 -3.23 -11.57 9.25
C THR A 170 -4.76 -11.39 9.23
N ILE A 171 -5.31 -10.63 10.19
CA ILE A 171 -6.74 -10.32 10.29
C ILE A 171 -7.17 -9.41 9.15
N LEU A 172 -6.38 -8.38 8.83
CA LEU A 172 -6.64 -7.46 7.72
C LEU A 172 -6.61 -8.18 6.37
N ARG A 173 -5.55 -8.96 6.12
CA ARG A 173 -5.41 -9.77 4.90
C ARG A 173 -6.55 -10.75 4.77
N SER A 174 -6.86 -11.53 5.82
CA SER A 174 -8.00 -12.44 5.83
C SER A 174 -9.34 -11.73 5.64
N GLY A 175 -9.52 -10.56 6.25
CA GLY A 175 -10.72 -9.73 6.07
C GLY A 175 -10.93 -9.36 4.61
N PHE A 176 -9.88 -8.89 3.94
CA PHE A 176 -9.93 -8.60 2.51
C PHE A 176 -10.18 -9.85 1.68
N LEU A 177 -9.52 -10.97 1.97
CA LEU A 177 -9.69 -12.19 1.19
C LEU A 177 -11.12 -12.76 1.35
N ASN A 178 -11.78 -12.54 2.47
CA ASN A 178 -13.14 -13.05 2.69
C ASN A 178 -14.24 -12.10 2.18
N ASN A 179 -14.00 -10.79 2.23
CA ASN A 179 -15.04 -9.78 1.97
C ASN A 179 -14.78 -8.95 0.71
N GLY A 180 -13.53 -8.93 0.21
CA GLY A 180 -13.07 -8.07 -0.88
C GLY A 180 -12.98 -6.58 -0.54
N ALA A 181 -13.23 -6.21 0.72
CA ALA A 181 -13.17 -4.86 1.24
C ALA A 181 -12.80 -4.88 2.74
N LEU A 182 -12.36 -3.73 3.25
CA LEU A 182 -12.06 -3.50 4.67
C LEU A 182 -13.21 -2.71 5.33
N PRO A 183 -13.37 -2.81 6.66
CA PRO A 183 -14.51 -2.24 7.38
C PRO A 183 -14.42 -0.72 7.64
N ASN A 184 -13.39 -0.01 7.15
CA ASN A 184 -13.16 1.42 7.42
C ASN A 184 -12.98 1.72 8.91
N THR A 185 -12.17 0.92 9.59
CA THR A 185 -11.92 1.04 11.03
C THR A 185 -10.47 1.32 11.33
N GLN A 186 -10.21 1.90 12.49
CA GLN A 186 -8.87 2.09 13.03
C GLN A 186 -8.82 1.44 14.41
N GLU A 187 -7.83 0.59 14.65
CA GLU A 187 -7.49 0.18 16.01
C GLU A 187 -6.84 1.37 16.75
N THR A 188 -7.19 1.57 18.00
CA THR A 188 -6.72 2.72 18.81
C THR A 188 -5.75 2.32 19.93
N MET A 189 -5.54 1.02 20.13
CA MET A 189 -4.63 0.51 21.16
C MET A 189 -3.26 0.30 20.54
N ASN A 190 -2.26 1.03 21.03
CA ASN A 190 -0.86 0.83 20.65
C ASN A 190 -0.40 -0.60 20.97
N ARG A 191 0.41 -1.21 20.09
CA ARG A 191 0.93 -2.58 20.24
C ARG A 191 2.39 -2.68 19.87
N ALA A 192 3.01 -3.83 20.14
CA ALA A 192 4.34 -4.13 19.62
C ALA A 192 4.32 -4.12 18.08
N ILE A 193 5.42 -3.67 17.49
CA ILE A 193 5.62 -3.59 16.03
C ILE A 193 5.34 -4.94 15.34
N SER A 194 5.69 -6.05 15.97
CA SER A 194 5.46 -7.40 15.43
C SER A 194 3.98 -7.82 15.31
N GLU A 195 3.05 -7.06 15.89
CA GLU A 195 1.64 -7.46 15.98
C GLU A 195 0.72 -6.63 15.07
N GLN A 196 1.27 -5.72 14.26
CA GLN A 196 0.45 -4.73 13.55
C GLN A 196 0.75 -4.61 12.04
N GLY A 197 -0.33 -4.45 11.29
CA GLY A 197 -0.40 -4.00 9.91
C GLY A 197 -1.26 -2.75 9.72
N ILE A 198 -0.97 -2.04 8.63
CA ILE A 198 -1.78 -0.95 8.10
C ILE A 198 -2.16 -1.34 6.68
N GLY A 199 -3.46 -1.55 6.45
CA GLY A 199 -3.98 -2.10 5.20
C GLY A 199 -4.95 -1.15 4.50
N LEU A 200 -4.84 -1.12 3.18
CA LEU A 200 -5.72 -0.38 2.28
C LEU A 200 -6.26 -1.33 1.22
N VAL A 201 -7.54 -1.18 0.90
CA VAL A 201 -8.19 -1.81 -0.25
C VAL A 201 -8.68 -0.75 -1.20
N ARG A 202 -8.41 -0.97 -2.47
CA ARG A 202 -8.99 -0.24 -3.58
C ARG A 202 -9.75 -1.22 -4.46
N SER A 203 -11.05 -0.99 -4.62
CA SER A 203 -11.84 -1.61 -5.67
C SER A 203 -11.81 -0.71 -6.90
N PRO A 204 -10.98 -0.99 -7.91
CA PRO A 204 -11.25 -0.47 -9.24
C PRO A 204 -12.33 -1.34 -9.89
N ASP A 205 -13.54 -0.84 -10.02
CA ASP A 205 -14.45 -1.39 -11.02
C ASP A 205 -13.84 -1.11 -12.40
N ILE A 206 -12.98 -2.01 -12.90
CA ILE A 206 -12.52 -1.97 -14.29
C ILE A 206 -13.61 -2.63 -15.14
N MET A 207 -14.72 -1.92 -15.33
CA MET A 207 -15.73 -2.31 -16.30
C MET A 207 -15.46 -1.63 -17.66
N TYR A 208 -14.44 -2.03 -18.44
CA TYR A 208 -14.36 -1.57 -19.83
C TYR A 208 -13.79 -2.60 -20.83
N ALA A 209 -14.57 -2.77 -21.90
CA ALA A 209 -14.17 -3.27 -23.21
C ALA A 209 -13.72 -2.11 -24.12
N THR A 210 -12.48 -2.20 -24.60
CA THR A 210 -11.83 -1.49 -25.74
C THR A 210 -11.55 0.04 -25.74
N THR A 211 -10.33 0.32 -26.25
CA THR A 211 -9.63 1.49 -26.83
C THR A 211 -9.60 2.90 -26.22
N THR A 212 -10.43 3.31 -25.27
CA THR A 212 -10.24 4.64 -24.64
C THR A 212 -10.74 4.66 -23.21
N GLY A 213 -9.85 4.46 -22.25
CA GLY A 213 -10.17 4.59 -20.83
C GLY A 213 -8.91 4.72 -20.00
N ASN A 214 -8.66 5.93 -19.46
CA ASN A 214 -7.46 6.23 -18.68
C ASN A 214 -7.52 5.58 -17.29
N GLN A 215 -6.43 4.89 -16.94
CA GLN A 215 -6.11 4.48 -15.57
C GLN A 215 -5.78 5.71 -14.72
N THR A 216 -6.41 5.85 -13.54
CA THR A 216 -6.04 6.88 -12.58
C THR A 216 -4.85 6.42 -11.75
N ARG A 217 -3.69 6.99 -12.10
CA ARG A 217 -2.45 7.01 -11.31
C ARG A 217 -2.74 7.56 -9.93
N ARG A 218 -2.40 6.82 -8.88
CA ARG A 218 -2.55 7.29 -7.49
C ARG A 218 -1.38 6.75 -6.64
N PRO A 219 -0.71 7.58 -5.83
CA PRO A 219 0.53 7.22 -5.11
C PRO A 219 0.30 6.25 -3.96
N TYR A 220 1.40 5.60 -3.51
CA TYR A 220 1.52 4.95 -2.22
C TYR A 220 2.98 4.99 -1.72
N PHE A 221 3.13 5.34 -0.44
CA PHE A 221 4.30 5.16 0.47
C PHE A 221 5.22 6.38 0.72
N PHE A 222 5.44 6.70 2.01
CA PHE A 222 6.45 7.63 2.50
C PHE A 222 7.05 7.22 3.85
N LYS A 223 8.29 7.63 4.11
CA LYS A 223 8.89 7.70 5.46
C LYS A 223 9.41 9.14 5.64
N TYR A 224 9.26 9.74 6.81
CA TYR A 224 9.62 11.13 7.06
C TYR A 224 10.12 11.36 8.49
N GLU A 225 10.96 12.38 8.70
CA GLU A 225 11.76 12.55 9.92
C GLU A 225 11.57 13.90 10.67
N SER A 226 10.62 14.81 10.34
CA SER A 226 10.27 15.95 11.26
C SER A 226 9.07 16.86 10.89
N GLY A 227 8.06 17.00 11.76
CA GLY A 227 6.74 17.64 11.54
C GLY A 227 6.59 18.89 10.64
N GLY A 228 5.75 18.72 9.60
CA GLY A 228 5.19 19.72 8.68
C GLY A 228 4.34 19.09 7.56
N VAL A 229 3.82 17.88 7.79
CA VAL A 229 3.57 16.85 6.76
C VAL A 229 2.22 16.92 6.04
N PRO A 230 1.10 17.30 6.69
CA PRO A 230 -0.21 17.21 6.03
C PRO A 230 -0.30 18.03 4.74
N THR A 231 0.31 19.22 4.70
CA THR A 231 0.34 20.06 3.50
C THR A 231 1.20 19.46 2.41
N ALA A 232 2.41 18.98 2.73
CA ALA A 232 3.28 18.30 1.77
C ALA A 232 2.64 17.03 1.20
N ILE A 233 1.89 16.26 2.00
CA ILE A 233 1.11 15.11 1.51
C ILE A 233 0.02 15.59 0.53
N VAL A 234 -0.73 16.63 0.86
CA VAL A 234 -1.79 17.14 -0.03
C VAL A 234 -1.20 17.62 -1.35
N ASP A 235 -0.12 18.40 -1.31
CA ASP A 235 0.56 18.91 -2.51
C ASP A 235 1.08 17.75 -3.37
N PHE A 236 1.78 16.79 -2.75
CA PHE A 236 2.26 15.59 -3.43
C PHE A 236 1.15 14.74 -4.06
N MET A 237 0.02 14.56 -3.37
CA MET A 237 -1.10 13.78 -3.89
C MET A 237 -1.86 14.52 -5.00
N SER A 238 -1.70 15.85 -5.10
CA SER A 238 -2.30 16.68 -6.14
C SER A 238 -1.52 16.64 -7.47
N ASP A 239 -0.22 16.35 -7.43
CA ASP A 239 0.65 16.22 -8.61
C ASP A 239 0.63 14.82 -9.25
N ALA A 240 -0.13 13.87 -8.69
CA ALA A 240 -0.11 12.44 -9.02
C ALA A 240 -1.07 11.97 -10.12
#